data_AF-G2IGX9-F1
#
_entry.id   AF-G2IGX9-F1
#
_cell.length_a   1.000
_cell.length_b   1.000
_cell.length_c   1.000
_cell.angle_alpha   90.00
_cell.angle_beta   90.00
_cell.angle_gamma   90.00
#
_symmetry.space_group_name_H-M   'P 1'
#
loop_
_entity.id
_entity.type
_entity.pdbx_description
1 polymer ?
#
loop_
_entity_poly.entity_id
_entity_poly.type
_entity_poly.pdbx_seq_one_letter_code
_entity_poly.pdbx_strand_id
1 'polypeptide(L)' 'MKDSIVQPSISELVKKVNNKFSLVILSAKVARHNIDKDKDVKRDKHINYLTQSVRDIYDDKIDFTTIDSE' A
#
# COMPACT_ATOMS: atom_id res chain seq x y z
N MET A 1 -22.83 -1.44 -10.43
CA MET A 1 -21.56 -1.69 -9.73
C MET A 1 -21.85 -1.58 -8.24
N LYS A 2 -21.50 -2.59 -7.42
CA LYS A 2 -21.47 -2.36 -5.97
C LYS A 2 -20.33 -1.37 -5.76
N ASP A 3 -20.64 -0.17 -5.29
CA ASP A 3 -19.64 0.77 -4.80
C ASP A 3 -18.96 0.10 -3.60
N SER A 4 -17.92 -0.68 -3.90
CA SER A 4 -17.05 -1.25 -2.90
C SER A 4 -16.38 -0.06 -2.24
N ILE A 5 -16.92 0.37 -1.11
CA ILE A 5 -16.25 1.29 -0.19
C ILE A 5 -14.82 0.78 -0.09
N VAL A 6 -13.86 1.59 -0.56
CA VAL A 6 -12.45 1.26 -0.45
C VAL A 6 -12.20 1.14 1.06
N GLN A 7 -11.99 -0.09 1.51
CA GLN A 7 -11.61 -0.38 2.88
C GLN A 7 -10.09 -0.55 2.92
N PRO A 8 -9.40 0.18 3.80
CA PRO A 8 -9.89 1.19 4.76
C PRO A 8 -10.23 2.55 4.12
N SER A 9 -11.01 3.38 4.83
CA SER A 9 -11.40 4.70 4.32
C SER A 9 -10.21 5.68 4.30
N ILE A 10 -10.23 6.66 3.39
CA ILE A 10 -9.18 7.69 3.28
C ILE A 10 -9.00 8.46 4.59
N SER A 11 -10.09 8.75 5.31
CA SER A 11 -10.03 9.46 6.60
C SER A 11 -9.31 8.65 7.67
N GLU A 12 -9.41 7.32 7.66
CA GLU A 12 -8.67 6.45 8.57
C GLU A 12 -7.21 6.30 8.15
N LEU A 13 -6.93 6.15 6.86
CA LEU A 13 -5.58 6.07 6.33
C LEU A 13 -4.75 7.31 6.65
N VAL A 14 -5.33 8.50 6.52
CA VAL A 14 -4.65 9.77 6.84
C VAL A 14 -4.41 9.93 8.35
N LYS A 15 -5.03 9.14 9.23
CA LYS A 15 -4.63 9.10 10.65
C LYS A 15 -3.33 8.34 10.87
N LYS A 16 -2.96 7.45 9.94
CA LYS A 16 -1.74 6.64 9.98
C LYS A 16 -0.53 7.34 9.36
N VAL A 17 -0.77 8.37 8.54
CA VAL A 17 0.28 9.10 7.81
C VAL A 17 0.04 10.61 7.86
N ASN A 18 1.10 11.41 7.93
CA ASN A 18 1.01 12.86 8.18
C ASN A 18 0.01 13.62 7.29
N ASN A 19 -0.10 13.28 6.00
CA ASN A 19 -1.04 13.91 5.07
C ASN A 19 -1.38 13.00 3.88
N LYS A 20 -2.35 13.41 3.07
CA LYS A 20 -2.83 12.67 1.88
C LYS A 20 -1.75 12.47 0.82
N PHE A 21 -0.82 13.41 0.65
CA PHE A 21 0.27 13.27 -0.32
C PHE A 21 1.29 12.23 0.16
N SER A 22 1.62 12.25 1.46
CA SER A 22 2.44 11.23 2.11
C SER A 22 1.82 9.83 1.94
N LEU A 23 0.50 9.70 2.08
CA LEU A 23 -0.20 8.44 1.81
C LEU A 23 0.03 7.92 0.38
N VAL A 24 -0.10 8.80 -0.61
CA VAL A 24 0.10 8.45 -2.03
C VAL A 24 1.54 8.03 -2.30
N ILE A 25 2.49 8.81 -1.80
CA ILE A 25 3.92 8.53 -2.00
C ILE A 25 4.30 7.21 -1.33
N LEU A 26 3.89 7.00 -0.08
CA LEU A 26 4.20 5.80 0.69
C LEU A 26 3.61 4.56 0.02
N SER A 27 2.31 4.57 -0.27
CA SER A 27 1.63 3.44 -0.92
C SER A 27 2.22 3.11 -2.30
N ALA A 28 2.60 4.11 -3.09
CA ALA A 28 3.27 3.91 -4.37
C ALA A 28 4.69 3.32 -4.21
N LYS A 29 5.46 3.76 -3.21
CA LYS A 29 6.81 3.23 -2.91
C LYS A 29 6.73 1.75 -2.52
N VAL A 30 5.82 1.40 -1.61
CA VAL A 30 5.56 0.00 -1.19
C VAL A 30 5.09 -0.85 -2.35
N ALA A 31 4.16 -0.33 -3.17
CA ALA A 31 3.64 -1.08 -4.30
C ALA A 31 4.76 -1.42 -5.30
N ARG A 32 5.64 -0.45 -5.62
CA ARG A 32 6.80 -0.70 -6.48
C ARG A 32 7.76 -1.72 -5.87
N HIS A 33 8.06 -1.61 -4.57
CA HIS A 33 8.91 -2.57 -3.87
C HIS A 33 8.40 -4.01 -4.01
N ASN A 34 7.10 -4.20 -3.79
CA ASN A 34 6.47 -5.51 -3.89
C ASN A 34 6.43 -6.02 -5.34
N ILE A 35 6.20 -5.14 -6.32
CA ILE A 35 6.29 -5.49 -7.74
C ILE A 35 7.70 -5.98 -8.08
N ASP A 36 8.74 -5.30 -7.60
CA ASP A 36 10.13 -5.65 -7.86
C ASP A 36 10.50 -6.98 -7.20
N LYS A 37 10.08 -7.20 -5.94
CA LYS A 37 10.26 -8.48 -5.22
C LYS A 37 9.55 -9.65 -5.93
N ASP A 38 8.46 -9.38 -6.62
CA ASP A 38 7.63 -10.41 -7.26
C ASP A 38 7.87 -10.55 -8.78
N LYS A 39 8.82 -9.80 -9.35
CA LYS A 39 9.10 -9.76 -10.78
C LYS A 39 9.34 -11.13 -11.40
N ASP A 40 9.99 -12.03 -10.66
CA ASP A 40 10.35 -13.37 -11.13
C ASP A 40 9.44 -14.48 -10.59
N VAL A 41 8.40 -14.11 -9.84
CA VAL A 41 7.43 -15.07 -9.28
C VAL A 41 6.34 -15.34 -10.32
N LYS A 42 6.30 -16.56 -10.86
CA LYS A 42 5.16 -17.00 -11.69
C LYS A 42 3.92 -17.10 -10.81
N ARG A 43 2.94 -16.23 -11.05
CA ARG A 43 1.69 -16.18 -10.28
C ARG A 43 0.50 -16.54 -11.16
N ASP A 44 -0.34 -17.45 -10.65
CA ASP A 44 -1.59 -17.84 -11.28
C ASP A 44 -2.72 -16.80 -11.07
N LYS A 45 -2.50 -15.80 -10.19
CA LYS A 45 -3.50 -14.77 -9.84
C LYS A 45 -2.93 -13.37 -9.96
N HIS A 46 -3.75 -12.46 -10.49
CA HIS A 46 -3.47 -11.03 -10.53
C HIS A 46 -3.51 -10.43 -9.12
N ILE A 47 -2.45 -9.70 -8.75
CA ILE A 47 -2.36 -8.98 -7.47
C ILE A 47 -2.45 -7.48 -7.72
N ASN A 48 -3.37 -6.82 -7.02
CA ASN A 48 -3.42 -5.36 -6.98
C ASN A 48 -2.51 -4.87 -5.85
N TYR A 49 -1.24 -4.65 -6.19
CA TYR A 49 -0.22 -4.21 -5.23
C TYR A 49 -0.57 -2.90 -4.53
N LEU A 50 -1.25 -1.98 -5.22
CA LEU A 50 -1.64 -0.71 -4.60
C LEU A 50 -2.67 -0.93 -3.50
N THR A 51 -3.70 -1.75 -3.75
CA THR A 51 -4.69 -2.10 -2.71
C THR A 51 -4.04 -2.84 -1.54
N GLN A 52 -3.07 -3.73 -1.82
CA GLN A 52 -2.34 -4.42 -0.77
C GLN A 52 -1.52 -3.44 0.09
N SER A 53 -0.75 -2.55 -0.54
CA SER A 53 0.04 -1.53 0.15
C SER A 53 -0.81 -0.63 1.04
N VAL A 54 -1.99 -0.23 0.57
CA VAL A 54 -2.92 0.60 1.36
C VAL A 54 -3.41 -0.14 2.60
N ARG A 55 -3.68 -1.46 2.50
CA ARG A 55 -4.05 -2.28 3.65
C ARG A 55 -2.89 -2.48 4.61
N ASP A 56 -1.69 -2.72 4.09
CA ASP A 56 -0.51 -2.93 4.92
C ASP A 56 -0.14 -1.67 5.73
N ILE A 57 -0.32 -0.47 5.14
CA ILE A 57 -0.18 0.81 5.86
C ILE A 57 -1.23 0.93 6.97
N TYR A 58 -2.46 0.51 6.71
CA TYR A 58 -3.53 0.59 7.70
C TYR A 58 -3.37 -0.39 8.86
N ASP A 59 -2.86 -1.59 8.56
CA ASP A 59 -2.54 -2.64 9.51
C ASP A 59 -1.24 -2.36 10.31
N ASP A 60 -0.65 -1.16 10.17
CA ASP A 60 0.62 -0.74 10.79
C ASP A 60 1.81 -1.68 10.46
N LYS A 61 1.76 -2.39 9.32
CA LYS A 61 2.87 -3.25 8.85
C LYS A 61 3.97 -2.48 8.14
N ILE A 62 3.64 -1.28 7.65
CA ILE A 62 4.56 -0.41 6.93
C ILE A 62 4.46 1.00 7.52
N ASP A 63 5.60 1.60 7.82
CA ASP A 63 5.74 3.03 8.12
C ASP A 63 6.78 3.71 7.21
N PHE A 64 6.97 5.01 7.39
CA PHE A 64 7.94 5.79 6.61
C PHE A 64 9.38 5.32 6.81
N THR A 65 9.74 4.88 8.02
CA THR A 65 11.09 4.45 8.38
C THR A 65 11.45 3.08 7.80
N THR A 66 10.45 2.23 7.57
CA THR A 66 10.63 0.87 7.07
C THR A 66 11.17 0.84 5.63
N ILE A 67 10.92 1.87 4.82
CA ILE A 67 11.26 1.84 3.37
C ILE A 67 12.62 2.49 3.04
N ASP A 68 13.34 3.05 4.02
CA ASP A 68 14.68 3.64 3.80
C ASP A 68 15.80 2.77 4.42
N SER A 69 15.48 1.56 4.89
CA SER A 69 16.41 0.68 5.62
C SER A 69 17.02 -0.45 4.77
N GLU A 70 16.97 -0.38 3.43
CA GLU A 70 17.61 -1.36 2.52
C GLU A 70 18.77 -0.73 1.73
#